data_AF-A0A1V2LHH7-F1
#
_entry.id   AF-A0A1V2LHH7-F1
#
_cell.length_a   1.000
_cell.length_b   1.000
_cell.length_c   1.000
_cell.angle_alpha   90.00
_cell.angle_beta   90.00
_cell.angle_gamma   90.00
#
_symmetry.space_group_name_H-M   'P 1'
#
loop_
_entity.id
_entity.type
_entity.pdbx_description
1 polymer ?
#
loop_
_entity_poly.entity_id
_entity_poly.type
_entity_poly.pdbx_seq_one_letter_code
_entity_poly.pdbx_strand_id
1 'polypeptide(L)'
;MGEDQEKYFVPNNGEEYQIRYRTHGNSFYSQRLDKKYRLGNSPIYQNPLINFVIGSKRLSLAFGAVGCVFAYLMDRTGLVYTEISQLVAIFSLLPFPAVTYLFDPVVARVWRIYDTTKPQVYENLVADEKIVLEKLNWNGFRTYNELVRVDSLHVPKGKNDYRGRFGFVNLFSYDEKLKSTKYYYINDGFTNFKMERIIALAEKRSGIKNSGRSFYGF
;
A
#
# COMPACT_ATOMS: atom_id res chain seq x y z
N MET A 1 10.16 -2.42 -10.70
CA MET A 1 9.98 -3.78 -10.17
C MET A 1 11.12 -3.96 -9.18
N GLY A 2 10.81 -4.08 -7.89
CA GLY A 2 11.81 -4.31 -6.84
C GLY A 2 12.09 -5.80 -6.75
N GLU A 3 12.91 -6.28 -7.68
CA GLU A 3 13.55 -7.60 -7.57
C GLU A 3 14.96 -7.42 -7.03
N ASP A 4 15.37 -8.44 -6.27
CA ASP A 4 16.64 -8.60 -5.56
C ASP A 4 16.85 -7.78 -4.28
N GLN A 5 15.93 -7.94 -3.33
CA GLN A 5 16.39 -7.94 -1.93
C GLN A 5 17.10 -9.28 -1.70
N GLU A 6 18.40 -9.24 -1.42
CA GLU A 6 19.20 -10.42 -1.12
C GLU A 6 18.50 -11.25 -0.03
N LYS A 7 18.26 -12.54 -0.33
CA LYS A 7 17.46 -13.46 0.51
C LYS A 7 18.09 -13.78 1.87
N TYR A 8 19.32 -13.32 2.11
CA TYR A 8 20.14 -13.66 3.27
C TYR A 8 20.31 -12.49 4.22
N PHE A 9 20.89 -12.77 5.39
CA PHE A 9 21.09 -11.81 6.47
C PHE A 9 21.96 -10.64 6.01
N VAL A 10 21.33 -9.60 5.47
CA VAL A 10 21.97 -8.32 5.22
C VAL A 10 21.63 -7.43 6.41
N PRO A 11 22.56 -7.21 7.36
CA PRO A 11 22.37 -6.15 8.33
C PRO A 11 22.15 -4.84 7.57
N ASN A 12 21.30 -3.96 8.10
CA ASN A 12 21.00 -2.65 7.52
C ASN A 12 22.20 -1.69 7.69
N ASN A 13 23.35 -2.10 7.17
CA ASN A 13 24.67 -1.50 7.30
C ASN A 13 25.17 -1.15 5.89
N GLY A 14 25.51 0.13 5.68
CA GLY A 14 25.92 0.67 4.38
C GLY A 14 24.89 1.66 3.82
N GLU A 15 25.30 2.55 2.91
CA GLU A 15 24.39 3.52 2.29
C GLU A 15 23.49 2.88 1.21
N GLU A 16 23.96 1.81 0.56
CA GLU A 16 23.25 1.11 -0.50
C GLU A 16 22.08 0.25 0.01
N TYR A 17 22.20 -0.34 1.20
CA TYR A 17 21.21 -1.28 1.74
C TYR A 17 20.21 -0.63 2.72
N GLN A 18 20.24 0.69 2.84
CA GLN A 18 19.38 1.40 3.79
C GLN A 18 17.91 1.41 3.37
N ILE A 19 17.10 0.68 4.14
CA ILE A 19 15.65 0.62 3.94
C ILE A 19 15.06 2.00 4.23
N ARG A 20 14.53 2.62 3.17
CA ARG A 20 13.80 3.89 3.28
C ARG A 20 12.33 3.60 3.52
N TYR A 21 11.72 4.29 4.48
CA TYR A 21 10.30 4.14 4.82
C TYR A 21 9.64 5.50 5.04
N ARG A 22 8.32 5.52 4.97
CA ARG A 22 7.45 6.65 5.32
C ARG A 22 6.63 6.29 6.54
N THR A 23 6.27 7.29 7.34
CA THR A 23 5.45 7.10 8.55
C THR A 23 4.35 8.16 8.59
N HIS A 24 3.49 8.12 9.58
CA HIS A 24 2.51 9.17 9.86
C HIS A 24 3.23 10.52 10.02
N GLY A 25 2.70 11.59 9.42
CA GLY A 25 3.33 12.91 9.36
C GLY A 25 4.35 13.14 8.23
N ASN A 26 4.92 12.08 7.64
CA ASN A 26 5.86 12.20 6.52
C ASN A 26 5.40 11.35 5.32
N SER A 27 4.47 11.91 4.53
CA SER A 27 3.91 11.25 3.35
C SER A 27 4.78 11.41 2.09
N PHE A 28 5.65 12.43 2.04
CA PHE A 28 6.48 12.74 0.88
C PHE A 28 7.96 12.42 1.07
N TYR A 29 8.47 12.61 2.30
CA TYR A 29 9.86 12.35 2.64
C TYR A 29 10.04 10.95 3.22
N SER A 30 11.06 10.24 2.74
CA SER A 30 11.41 8.93 3.28
C SER A 30 12.50 9.06 4.34
N GLN A 31 12.26 8.44 5.49
CA GLN A 31 13.22 8.28 6.58
C GLN A 31 14.02 6.99 6.39
N ARG A 32 15.21 6.94 6.99
CA ARG A 32 16.07 5.74 6.99
C ARG A 32 15.75 4.89 8.20
N LEU A 33 15.57 3.59 8.01
CA LEU A 33 15.37 2.64 9.11
C LEU A 33 16.65 2.53 9.94
N ASP A 34 16.50 2.45 11.26
CA ASP A 34 17.62 2.25 12.19
C ASP A 34 18.38 0.96 11.84
N LYS A 35 19.70 0.97 12.00
CA LYS A 35 20.60 -0.11 11.58
C LYS A 35 20.35 -1.43 12.33
N LYS A 36 19.80 -1.34 13.54
CA LYS A 36 19.41 -2.50 14.34
C LYS A 36 18.23 -3.28 13.75
N TYR A 37 17.48 -2.68 12.84
CA TYR A 37 16.31 -3.34 12.25
C TYR A 37 16.68 -3.99 10.91
N ARG A 38 16.20 -5.21 10.72
CA ARG A 38 16.29 -5.95 9.45
C ARG A 38 14.91 -6.33 8.94
N LEU A 39 14.77 -6.47 7.62
CA LEU A 39 13.59 -7.09 7.04
C LEU A 39 13.63 -8.61 7.24
N GLY A 40 12.45 -9.22 7.25
CA GLY A 40 12.34 -10.66 7.16
C GLY A 40 12.83 -11.19 5.81
N ASN A 41 13.38 -12.40 5.82
CA ASN A 41 13.92 -13.03 4.62
C ASN A 41 12.85 -13.24 3.53
N SER A 42 11.57 -13.33 3.91
CA SER A 42 10.46 -13.45 2.98
C SER A 42 9.31 -12.51 3.36
N PRO A 43 8.56 -12.02 2.36
CA PRO A 43 7.39 -11.21 2.63
C PRO A 43 6.32 -12.08 3.30
N ILE A 44 5.62 -11.52 4.29
CA ILE A 44 4.49 -12.19 4.93
C ILE A 44 3.22 -12.12 4.05
N TYR A 45 3.20 -11.20 3.09
CA TYR A 45 2.14 -11.12 2.10
C TYR A 45 2.70 -10.60 0.79
N GLN A 46 2.23 -11.17 -0.32
CA GLN A 46 2.50 -10.70 -1.66
C GLN A 46 1.20 -10.70 -2.45
N ASN A 47 0.86 -9.55 -3.02
CA ASN A 47 -0.37 -9.39 -3.77
C ASN A 47 -0.23 -10.04 -5.16
N PRO A 48 -1.04 -11.05 -5.51
CA PRO A 48 -0.94 -11.73 -6.81
C PRO A 48 -1.36 -10.83 -7.98
N LEU A 49 -2.22 -9.84 -7.73
CA LEU A 49 -2.78 -8.96 -8.77
C LEU A 49 -2.04 -7.62 -8.87
N ILE A 50 -0.86 -7.50 -8.25
CA ILE A 50 -0.14 -6.22 -8.25
C ILE A 50 0.27 -5.78 -9.65
N ASN A 51 0.60 -6.72 -10.53
CA ASN A 51 0.95 -6.43 -11.92
C ASN A 51 -0.24 -5.87 -12.70
N PHE A 52 -1.46 -6.35 -12.41
CA PHE A 52 -2.68 -5.80 -12.98
C PHE A 52 -2.89 -4.34 -12.53
N VAL A 53 -2.73 -4.07 -11.24
CA VAL A 53 -2.85 -2.71 -10.69
C VAL A 53 -1.82 -1.75 -11.32
N ILE A 54 -0.57 -2.21 -11.49
CA ILE A 54 0.47 -1.46 -12.20
C ILE A 54 0.05 -1.17 -13.64
N GLY A 55 -0.43 -2.20 -14.34
CA GLY A 55 -0.93 -2.09 -15.71
C GLY A 55 -2.06 -1.08 -15.83
N SER A 56 -3.09 -1.17 -14.98
CA SER A 56 -4.22 -0.24 -14.97
C SER A 56 -3.80 1.21 -14.74
N LYS A 57 -2.90 1.48 -13.77
CA LYS A 57 -2.38 2.83 -13.52
C LYS A 57 -1.65 3.39 -14.74
N ARG A 58 -0.74 2.61 -15.33
CA ARG A 58 0.02 3.03 -16.52
C ARG A 58 -0.87 3.20 -17.75
N LEU A 59 -1.82 2.31 -17.96
CA LEU A 59 -2.77 2.38 -19.06
C LEU A 59 -3.67 3.61 -18.93
N SER A 60 -4.13 3.96 -17.71
CA SER A 60 -4.91 5.17 -17.49
C SER A 60 -4.14 6.45 -17.83
N LEU A 61 -2.83 6.48 -17.54
CA LEU A 61 -1.94 7.58 -17.94
C LEU A 61 -1.73 7.62 -19.46
N ALA A 62 -1.48 6.47 -20.08
CA ALA A 62 -1.32 6.37 -21.52
C ALA A 62 -2.60 6.79 -22.27
N PHE A 63 -3.76 6.37 -21.77
CA PHE A 63 -5.06 6.72 -22.32
C PHE A 63 -5.30 8.24 -22.28
N GLY A 64 -4.97 8.90 -21.16
CA GLY A 64 -5.03 10.36 -21.06
C GLY A 64 -4.06 11.07 -22.02
N ALA A 65 -2.82 10.58 -22.13
CA ALA A 65 -1.84 11.17 -23.05
C ALA A 65 -2.28 11.04 -24.52
N VAL A 66 -2.70 9.84 -24.94
CA VAL A 66 -3.18 9.57 -26.30
C VAL A 66 -4.46 10.36 -26.59
N GLY A 67 -5.39 10.42 -25.64
CA GLY A 67 -6.62 11.18 -25.79
C GLY A 67 -6.40 12.68 -25.94
N CYS A 68 -5.47 13.27 -25.19
CA CYS A 68 -5.08 14.67 -25.37
C CYS A 68 -4.44 14.93 -26.74
N VAL A 69 -3.57 14.03 -27.22
CA VAL A 69 -2.97 14.14 -28.56
C VAL A 69 -4.04 14.02 -29.64
N PHE A 70 -4.97 13.07 -29.49
CA PHE A 70 -6.07 12.88 -30.44
C PHE A 70 -7.01 14.10 -30.48
N ALA A 71 -7.38 14.63 -29.31
CA ALA A 71 -8.15 15.87 -29.19
C ALA A 71 -7.45 17.05 -29.86
N TYR A 72 -6.13 17.20 -29.68
CA TYR A 72 -5.35 18.22 -30.35
C TYR A 72 -5.36 18.06 -31.88
N LEU A 73 -5.25 16.82 -32.39
CA LEU A 73 -5.35 16.56 -33.82
C LEU A 73 -6.75 16.87 -34.37
N MET A 74 -7.81 16.52 -33.65
CA MET A 74 -9.19 16.86 -34.02
C MET A 74 -9.38 18.37 -34.16
N ASP A 75 -8.89 19.14 -33.20
CA ASP A 75 -8.93 20.60 -33.23
C ASP A 75 -8.20 21.18 -34.46
N ARG A 76 -7.05 20.61 -34.80
CA ARG A 76 -6.24 21.03 -35.97
C ARG A 76 -6.87 20.72 -37.32
N THR A 77 -7.77 19.73 -37.41
CA THR A 77 -8.41 19.40 -38.68
C THR A 77 -9.39 20.47 -39.16
N GLY A 78 -9.89 21.33 -38.27
CA GLY A 78 -10.91 22.34 -38.59
C GLY A 78 -12.29 21.77 -38.95
N LEU A 79 -12.44 20.44 -38.93
CA LEU A 79 -13.70 19.74 -39.21
C LEU A 79 -14.57 19.54 -37.97
N VAL A 80 -13.96 19.64 -36.78
CA VAL A 80 -14.60 19.42 -35.50
C VAL A 80 -14.56 20.70 -34.69
N TYR A 81 -15.70 21.05 -34.08
CA TYR A 81 -15.79 22.18 -33.16
C TYR A 81 -14.79 22.05 -32.01
N THR A 82 -14.13 23.16 -31.69
CA THR A 82 -13.09 23.23 -30.65
C THR A 82 -13.57 22.71 -29.29
N GLU A 83 -14.84 22.94 -28.97
CA GLU A 83 -15.52 22.53 -27.75
C GLU A 83 -15.62 21.00 -27.65
N ILE A 84 -15.89 20.32 -28.77
CA ILE A 84 -15.96 18.86 -28.84
C ILE A 84 -14.56 18.27 -28.64
N SER A 85 -13.54 18.86 -29.27
CA SER A 85 -12.14 18.46 -29.09
C SER A 85 -11.70 18.61 -27.63
N GLN A 86 -12.06 19.72 -26.97
CA GLN A 86 -11.79 19.93 -25.54
C GLN A 86 -12.48 18.91 -24.64
N LEU A 87 -13.75 18.57 -24.93
CA LEU A 87 -14.47 17.53 -24.18
C LEU A 87 -13.77 16.17 -24.31
N VAL A 88 -13.32 15.79 -25.51
CA VAL A 88 -12.55 14.54 -25.70
C VAL A 88 -11.29 14.53 -24.84
N ALA A 89 -10.55 15.64 -24.78
CA ALA A 89 -9.37 15.75 -23.92
C ALA A 89 -9.73 15.54 -22.42
N ILE A 90 -10.77 16.22 -21.93
CA ILE A 90 -11.21 16.13 -20.53
C ILE A 90 -11.65 14.70 -20.19
N PHE A 91 -12.51 14.10 -21.01
CA PHE A 91 -13.01 12.74 -20.77
C PHE A 91 -11.89 11.70 -20.84
N SER A 92 -10.87 11.93 -21.66
CA SER A 92 -9.71 11.05 -21.73
C SER A 92 -8.85 11.05 -20.47
N LEU A 93 -8.88 12.14 -19.69
CA LEU A 93 -8.15 12.25 -18.44
C LEU A 93 -8.88 11.65 -17.23
N LEU A 94 -10.21 11.51 -17.27
CA LEU A 94 -11.01 11.00 -16.14
C LEU A 94 -10.65 9.59 -15.62
N PRO A 95 -10.22 8.63 -16.46
CA PRO A 95 -9.80 7.32 -15.96
C PRO A 95 -8.64 7.40 -14.97
N PHE A 96 -7.72 8.37 -15.12
CA PHE A 96 -6.54 8.49 -14.27
C PHE A 96 -6.87 8.76 -12.78
N PRO A 97 -7.62 9.81 -12.40
CA PRO A 97 -8.00 10.03 -11.01
C PRO A 97 -8.90 8.92 -10.47
N ALA A 98 -9.79 8.34 -11.29
CA ALA A 98 -10.65 7.24 -10.88
C ALA A 98 -9.85 5.98 -10.51
N VAL A 99 -8.95 5.54 -11.40
CA VAL A 99 -8.05 4.40 -11.16
C VAL A 99 -7.12 4.68 -9.99
N THR A 100 -6.60 5.90 -9.86
CA THR A 100 -5.72 6.28 -8.75
C THR A 100 -6.47 6.19 -7.43
N TYR A 101 -7.69 6.73 -7.33
CA TYR A 101 -8.48 6.69 -6.11
C TYR A 101 -8.81 5.27 -5.64
N LEU A 102 -9.17 4.38 -6.56
CA LEU A 102 -9.51 2.99 -6.27
C LEU A 102 -8.27 2.14 -5.91
N PHE A 103 -7.14 2.37 -6.58
CA PHE A 103 -5.92 1.57 -6.40
C PHE A 103 -4.83 2.20 -5.53
N ASP A 104 -5.05 3.37 -4.93
CA ASP A 104 -4.14 3.99 -3.97
C ASP A 104 -3.90 3.17 -2.68
N PRO A 105 -4.92 2.54 -2.06
CA PRO A 105 -4.69 1.79 -0.82
C PRO A 105 -3.99 0.43 -1.06
N VAL A 106 -3.86 -0.04 -2.30
CA VAL A 106 -3.34 -1.39 -2.60
C VAL A 106 -1.90 -1.57 -2.13
N VAL A 107 -1.72 -2.57 -1.26
CA VAL A 107 -0.42 -3.02 -0.79
C VAL A 107 0.12 -4.09 -1.75
N ALA A 108 1.38 -3.93 -2.14
CA ALA A 108 2.10 -4.87 -3.01
C ALA A 108 2.67 -6.04 -2.20
N ARG A 109 3.42 -5.71 -1.15
CA ARG A 109 4.07 -6.68 -0.27
C ARG A 109 4.03 -6.20 1.17
N VAL A 110 3.99 -7.13 2.11
CA VAL A 110 4.17 -6.84 3.53
C VAL A 110 5.40 -7.57 4.02
N TRP A 111 6.26 -6.87 4.73
CA TRP A 111 7.46 -7.40 5.33
C TRP A 111 7.43 -7.20 6.84
N ARG A 112 7.87 -8.21 7.59
CA ARG A 112 8.07 -8.06 9.02
C ARG A 112 9.45 -7.48 9.29
N ILE A 113 9.56 -6.62 10.30
CA ILE A 113 10.84 -6.12 10.79
C ILE A 113 11.25 -6.89 12.04
N TYR A 114 12.55 -7.20 12.12
CA TYR A 114 13.17 -7.84 13.27
C TYR A 114 14.26 -6.93 13.84
N ASP A 115 14.31 -6.83 15.17
CA ASP A 115 15.41 -6.19 15.88
C ASP A 115 16.55 -7.20 16.03
N THR A 116 17.75 -6.88 15.51
CA THR A 116 18.92 -7.76 15.56
C THR A 116 19.63 -7.74 16.91
N THR A 117 19.33 -6.76 17.76
CA THR A 117 19.94 -6.65 19.10
C THR A 117 19.29 -7.56 20.13
N LYS A 118 18.09 -8.07 19.85
CA LYS A 118 17.32 -8.93 20.75
C LYS A 118 17.28 -10.37 20.27
N PRO A 119 17.23 -11.35 21.19
CA PRO A 119 16.97 -12.74 20.81
C PRO A 119 15.56 -12.86 20.23
N GLN A 120 15.43 -13.64 19.16
CA GLN A 120 14.22 -13.82 18.37
C GLN A 120 13.22 -14.77 19.04
N VAL A 121 12.89 -14.49 20.29
CA VAL A 121 11.89 -15.23 21.07
C VAL A 121 10.50 -14.61 20.85
N TYR A 122 9.44 -15.41 20.97
CA TYR A 122 8.07 -14.99 20.68
C TYR A 122 7.63 -13.74 21.44
N GLU A 123 7.98 -13.63 22.72
CA GLU A 123 7.58 -12.53 23.60
C GLU A 123 8.18 -11.20 23.11
N ASN A 124 9.45 -11.21 22.70
CA ASN A 124 10.14 -10.04 22.16
C ASN A 124 9.58 -9.61 20.79
N LEU A 125 9.10 -10.58 20.02
CA LEU A 125 8.55 -10.38 18.69
C LEU A 125 7.13 -9.79 18.69
N VAL A 126 6.39 -9.99 19.79
CA VAL A 126 5.02 -9.49 19.96
C VAL A 126 5.00 -8.09 20.58
N ALA A 127 5.91 -7.79 21.52
CA ALA A 127 5.87 -6.56 22.31
C ALA A 127 6.04 -5.24 21.52
N ASP A 128 6.81 -5.24 20.43
CA ASP A 128 6.96 -4.06 19.54
C ASP A 128 6.99 -4.48 18.07
N GLU A 129 5.95 -5.22 17.66
CA GLU A 129 5.87 -5.72 16.29
C GLU A 129 5.65 -4.60 15.27
N LYS A 130 6.61 -4.45 14.35
CA LYS A 130 6.57 -3.49 13.24
C LYS A 130 6.57 -4.21 11.91
N ILE A 131 5.80 -3.68 10.98
CA ILE A 131 5.73 -4.15 9.61
C ILE A 131 6.02 -3.02 8.62
N VAL A 132 6.57 -3.39 7.48
CA VAL A 132 6.73 -2.52 6.32
C VAL A 132 5.71 -2.93 5.27
N LEU A 133 4.87 -1.97 4.89
CA LEU A 133 3.90 -2.09 3.83
C LEU A 133 4.48 -1.44 2.57
N GLU A 134 4.78 -2.24 1.56
CA GLU A 134 5.23 -1.76 0.27
C GLU A 134 4.01 -1.35 -0.57
N LYS A 135 3.91 -0.08 -0.93
CA LYS A 135 2.82 0.49 -1.73
C LYS A 135 3.34 0.99 -3.07
N LEU A 136 2.46 0.98 -4.07
CA LEU A 136 2.73 1.59 -5.36
C LEU A 136 2.54 3.11 -5.29
N ASN A 137 3.42 3.85 -5.95
CA ASN A 137 3.23 5.27 -6.17
C ASN A 137 2.00 5.54 -7.07
N TRP A 138 1.56 6.80 -7.11
CA TRP A 138 0.40 7.25 -7.89
C TRP A 138 0.48 6.87 -9.37
N ASN A 139 1.68 6.88 -9.96
CA ASN A 139 1.91 6.55 -11.36
C ASN A 139 2.19 5.07 -11.65
N GLY A 140 2.31 4.20 -10.63
CA GLY A 140 2.58 2.78 -10.80
C GLY A 140 3.99 2.42 -11.31
N PHE A 141 4.95 3.36 -11.33
CA PHE A 141 6.32 3.08 -11.78
C PHE A 141 7.26 2.65 -10.66
N ARG A 142 7.07 3.20 -9.46
CA ARG A 142 7.91 2.94 -8.29
C ARG A 142 7.06 2.50 -7.11
N THR A 143 7.68 1.74 -6.21
CA THR A 143 7.12 1.44 -4.91
C THR A 143 7.77 2.30 -3.83
N TYR A 144 7.06 2.49 -2.73
CA TYR A 144 7.56 3.11 -1.52
C TYR A 144 7.10 2.30 -0.31
N ASN A 145 7.87 2.36 0.76
CA ASN A 145 7.61 1.59 1.97
C ASN A 145 6.96 2.48 3.01
N GLU A 146 5.99 1.94 3.75
CA GLU A 146 5.42 2.55 4.94
C GLU A 146 5.69 1.69 6.16
N LEU A 147 6.25 2.29 7.21
CA LEU A 147 6.47 1.62 8.48
C LEU A 147 5.22 1.78 9.35
N VAL A 148 4.66 0.66 9.80
CA VAL A 148 3.45 0.64 10.62
C VAL A 148 3.67 -0.29 11.81
N ARG A 149 3.25 0.14 13.00
CA ARG A 149 3.18 -0.73 14.18
C ARG A 149 1.93 -1.58 14.09
N VAL A 150 2.05 -2.88 14.35
CA VAL A 150 0.91 -3.80 14.30
C VAL A 150 -0.19 -3.36 15.26
N ASP A 151 0.17 -2.77 16.41
CA ASP A 151 -0.77 -2.23 17.40
C ASP A 151 -1.66 -1.10 16.92
N SER A 152 -1.20 -0.34 15.92
CA SER A 152 -1.96 0.78 15.36
C SER A 152 -2.99 0.36 14.30
N LEU A 153 -2.96 -0.90 13.86
CA LEU A 153 -3.81 -1.40 12.78
C LEU A 153 -5.23 -1.72 13.27
N HIS A 154 -6.19 -1.31 12.44
CA HIS A 154 -7.61 -1.48 12.62
C HIS A 154 -8.28 -1.86 11.30
N VAL A 155 -9.48 -2.43 11.39
CA VAL A 155 -10.34 -2.85 10.28
C VAL A 155 -11.61 -2.00 10.30
N PRO A 156 -12.11 -1.51 9.16
CA PRO A 156 -13.36 -0.75 9.10
C PRO A 156 -14.54 -1.61 9.57
N LYS A 157 -15.44 -1.02 10.38
CA LYS A 157 -16.42 -1.79 11.17
C LYS A 157 -17.65 -2.27 10.39
N GLY A 158 -17.77 -1.97 9.09
CA GLY A 158 -18.86 -2.47 8.26
C GLY A 158 -19.04 -1.69 6.96
N LYS A 159 -20.08 -2.04 6.19
CA LYS A 159 -20.40 -1.44 4.88
C LYS A 159 -20.68 0.07 4.93
N ASN A 160 -21.12 0.58 6.08
CA ASN A 160 -21.43 2.00 6.30
C ASN A 160 -20.21 2.81 6.77
N ASP A 161 -19.07 2.16 7.01
CA ASP A 161 -17.85 2.87 7.36
C ASP A 161 -17.24 3.50 6.10
N TYR A 162 -17.28 4.83 6.02
CA TYR A 162 -16.70 5.59 4.91
C TYR A 162 -15.21 5.27 4.71
N ARG A 163 -14.53 4.82 5.77
CA ARG A 163 -13.12 4.41 5.74
C ARG A 163 -12.89 3.16 4.90
N GLY A 164 -13.91 2.31 4.78
CA GLY A 164 -13.85 1.09 3.97
C GLY A 164 -13.86 1.33 2.46
N ARG A 165 -14.20 2.56 1.99
CA ARG A 165 -14.30 2.93 0.57
C ARG A 165 -14.95 1.82 -0.27
N PHE A 166 -16.19 1.43 0.03
CA PHE A 166 -16.89 0.34 -0.67
C PHE A 166 -16.18 -1.05 -0.63
N GLY A 167 -15.31 -1.30 0.35
CA GLY A 167 -14.54 -2.54 0.49
C GLY A 167 -13.14 -2.49 -0.12
N PHE A 168 -12.75 -1.38 -0.76
CA PHE A 168 -11.39 -1.18 -1.29
C PHE A 168 -10.37 -0.84 -0.20
N VAL A 169 -10.78 -0.67 1.05
CA VAL A 169 -9.89 -0.54 2.20
C VAL A 169 -10.34 -1.55 3.23
N ASN A 170 -9.44 -2.46 3.60
CA ASN A 170 -9.69 -3.46 4.65
C ASN A 170 -8.84 -3.23 5.90
N LEU A 171 -7.79 -2.41 5.81
CA LEU A 171 -6.92 -2.08 6.94
C LEU A 171 -6.65 -0.58 6.97
N PHE A 172 -6.62 -0.01 8.16
CA PHE A 172 -6.16 1.36 8.36
C PHE A 172 -5.30 1.46 9.62
N SER A 173 -4.34 2.39 9.59
CA SER A 173 -3.54 2.73 10.76
C SER A 173 -3.87 4.16 11.18
N TYR A 174 -4.23 4.32 12.46
CA TYR A 174 -4.52 5.61 13.07
C TYR A 174 -3.40 5.98 14.03
N ASP A 175 -2.83 7.17 13.84
CA ASP A 175 -1.88 7.77 14.78
C ASP A 175 -2.59 8.86 15.58
N GLU A 176 -2.81 8.60 16.87
CA GLU A 176 -3.47 9.52 17.81
C GLU A 176 -2.72 10.84 17.97
N LYS A 177 -1.38 10.82 17.91
CA LYS A 177 -0.56 12.01 18.14
C LYS A 177 -0.67 13.00 16.97
N LEU A 178 -0.69 12.46 15.76
CA LEU A 178 -0.70 13.25 14.52
C LEU A 178 -2.10 13.39 13.92
N LYS A 179 -3.13 12.77 14.53
CA LYS A 179 -4.51 12.70 14.02
C LYS A 179 -4.58 12.34 12.54
N SER A 180 -3.71 11.43 12.10
CA SER A 180 -3.60 11.04 10.70
C SER A 180 -3.97 9.58 10.52
N THR A 181 -4.71 9.30 9.45
CA THR A 181 -5.17 7.95 9.10
C THR A 181 -4.55 7.56 7.77
N LYS A 182 -3.94 6.38 7.74
CA LYS A 182 -3.45 5.76 6.51
C LYS A 182 -4.27 4.54 6.17
N TYR A 183 -4.55 4.35 4.89
CA TYR A 183 -5.42 3.31 4.38
C TYR A 183 -4.64 2.28 3.57
N TYR A 184 -5.04 1.03 3.74
CA TYR A 184 -4.40 -0.15 3.18
C TYR A 184 -5.45 -1.13 2.66
N TYR A 185 -5.09 -1.78 1.56
CA TYR A 185 -5.83 -2.88 0.97
C TYR A 185 -4.92 -4.08 0.81
N ILE A 186 -5.30 -5.17 1.47
CA ILE A 186 -4.67 -6.48 1.39
C ILE A 186 -5.72 -7.46 0.88
N ASN A 187 -5.35 -8.33 -0.06
CA ASN A 187 -6.26 -9.37 -0.52
C ASN A 187 -6.26 -10.54 0.47
N ASP A 188 -7.33 -10.60 1.25
CA ASP A 188 -7.65 -11.63 2.25
C ASP A 188 -7.65 -13.07 1.72
N GLY A 189 -7.79 -13.30 0.41
CA GLY A 189 -7.77 -14.64 -0.18
C GLY A 189 -6.36 -15.23 -0.37
N PHE A 190 -5.31 -14.44 -0.17
CA PHE A 190 -3.92 -14.82 -0.49
C PHE A 190 -2.94 -14.55 0.68
N THR A 191 -3.47 -14.47 1.89
CA THR A 191 -2.74 -14.23 3.13
C THR A 191 -2.20 -15.53 3.70
N ASN A 192 -0.98 -15.50 4.26
CA ASN A 192 -0.44 -16.62 5.02
C ASN A 192 -0.86 -16.52 6.49
N PHE A 193 -0.60 -17.58 7.28
CA PHE A 193 -0.95 -17.62 8.70
C PHE A 193 -0.39 -16.44 9.53
N LYS A 194 0.79 -15.91 9.15
CA LYS A 194 1.41 -14.77 9.85
C LYS A 194 0.64 -13.48 9.60
N MET A 195 0.17 -13.27 8.37
CA MET A 195 -0.63 -12.12 7.98
C MET A 195 -2.07 -12.24 8.51
N GLU A 196 -2.64 -13.44 8.48
CA GLU A 196 -3.94 -13.76 9.10
C GLU A 196 -3.97 -13.38 10.59
N ARG A 197 -2.90 -13.66 11.34
CA ARG A 197 -2.76 -13.20 12.73
C ARG A 197 -2.83 -11.67 12.85
N ILE A 198 -2.11 -10.95 12.00
CA ILE A 198 -2.09 -9.48 12.03
C ILE A 198 -3.48 -8.92 11.76
N ILE A 199 -4.20 -9.49 10.79
CA ILE A 199 -5.58 -9.11 10.48
C ILE A 199 -6.50 -9.43 11.65
N ALA A 200 -6.40 -10.63 12.24
CA ALA A 200 -7.19 -11.02 13.41
C ALA A 200 -6.98 -10.09 14.61
N LEU A 201 -5.73 -9.66 14.86
CA LEU A 201 -5.42 -8.67 15.91
C LEU A 201 -6.09 -7.31 15.59
N ALA A 202 -6.03 -6.86 14.33
CA ALA A 202 -6.67 -5.62 13.91
C ALA A 202 -8.22 -5.68 14.01
N GLU A 203 -8.83 -6.83 13.67
CA GLU A 203 -10.26 -7.09 13.81
C GLU A 203 -10.70 -7.06 15.28
N LYS A 204 -9.95 -7.74 16.16
CA LYS A 204 -10.20 -7.77 17.61
C LYS A 204 -10.15 -6.37 18.21
N ARG A 205 -9.14 -5.55 17.86
CA ARG A 205 -9.05 -4.14 18.29
C ARG A 205 -10.19 -3.29 17.75
N SER A 206 -10.69 -3.62 16.56
CA SER A 206 -11.83 -2.93 15.95
C SER A 206 -13.18 -3.38 16.51
N GLY A 207 -13.20 -4.36 17.42
CA GLY A 207 -14.41 -4.87 18.07
C GLY A 207 -15.20 -5.87 17.22
N ILE A 208 -14.60 -6.44 16.17
CA ILE A 208 -15.19 -7.49 15.34
C ILE A 208 -14.92 -8.83 16.04
N LYS A 209 -15.96 -9.41 16.67
CA LYS A 209 -15.80 -10.60 17.54
C LYS A 209 -15.97 -11.96 16.80
N ASN A 210 -16.57 -11.97 15.60
CA ASN A 210 -16.97 -13.19 14.89
C ASN A 210 -16.47 -13.22 13.42
N SER A 211 -15.19 -12.98 13.17
CA SER A 211 -14.64 -12.97 11.80
C SER A 211 -14.23 -14.35 11.26
N GLY A 212 -14.34 -15.42 12.05
CA GLY A 212 -13.80 -16.74 11.70
C GLY A 212 -12.27 -16.84 11.78
N ARG A 213 -11.57 -15.72 11.95
CA ARG A 213 -10.11 -15.61 12.12
C ARG A 213 -9.67 -15.50 13.59
N SER A 214 -10.62 -15.61 14.52
CA SER A 214 -10.40 -15.44 15.97
C SER A 214 -9.35 -16.41 16.53
N PHE A 215 -9.19 -17.59 15.93
CA PHE A 215 -8.17 -18.56 16.30
C PHE A 215 -6.73 -18.03 16.12
N TYR A 216 -6.50 -17.08 15.23
CA TYR A 216 -5.17 -16.52 15.02
C TYR A 216 -4.85 -15.34 15.95
N GLY A 217 -5.84 -14.80 16.68
CA GLY A 217 -5.73 -13.57 17.48
C GLY A 217 -5.26 -13.75 18.93
N PHE A 218 -4.38 -14.74 19.18
CA PHE A 218 -3.73 -14.98 20.48
C PHE A 218 -2.63 -13.95 20.75
#